data_AF-A0A9X3WZX8-F1
#
_entry.id   AF-A0A9X3WZX8-F1
#
_cell.length_a   1.000
_cell.length_b   1.000
_cell.length_c   1.000
_cell.angle_alpha   90.00
_cell.angle_beta   90.00
_cell.angle_gamma   90.00
#
_symmetry.space_group_name_H-M   'P 1'
#
loop_
_entity.id
_entity.type
_entity.pdbx_description
1 polymer ?
#
loop_
_entity_poly.entity_id
_entity_poly.type
_entity_poly.pdbx_seq_one_letter_code
_entity_poly.pdbx_strand_id
1 'polypeptide(L)'
;MRPALLLLALALAPACTRPLDEPITPVDNGKDARTPPAPANASAAPAPSTELDPRFVPVIAAAYRDYKAWGRVDDELRWAPWLCRMPEPGRARMSGAEDGDHARKLYSVFVKEQKTYPLTQAAAPEPQPVGQILVKESYYPELVDKANPPEDLAHLQEKTMKEDHFNPYARVGDRVYRASRLAGAYVVLKVAPGTPGTDAGWVYGTVTPAGEVTSAGRVASCMGCHVSARYERVFGLDPAKNGND
;
A
#
# COMPACT_ATOMS: atom_id res chain seq x y z
N MET A 1 44.95 -27.36 -39.07
CA MET A 1 44.55 -26.45 -37.98
C MET A 1 43.38 -25.60 -38.48
N ARG A 2 42.18 -25.82 -37.95
CA ARG A 2 40.96 -25.03 -38.25
C ARG A 2 40.47 -24.42 -36.94
N PRO A 3 40.17 -23.12 -36.84
CA PRO A 3 39.64 -22.55 -35.61
C PRO A 3 38.13 -22.85 -35.53
N ALA A 4 37.70 -23.41 -34.40
CA ALA A 4 36.29 -23.60 -34.09
C ALA A 4 35.73 -22.29 -33.51
N LEU A 5 34.78 -21.68 -34.22
CA LEU A 5 33.95 -20.58 -33.72
C LEU A 5 32.96 -21.17 -32.70
N LEU A 6 33.09 -20.80 -31.42
CA LEU A 6 32.07 -21.06 -30.41
C LEU A 6 31.02 -19.94 -30.49
N LEU A 7 29.83 -20.25 -31.01
CA LEU A 7 28.65 -19.38 -30.92
C LEU A 7 27.99 -19.58 -29.55
N LEU A 8 28.09 -18.57 -28.70
CA LEU A 8 27.38 -18.49 -27.43
C LEU A 8 25.92 -18.10 -27.71
N ALA A 9 25.00 -19.07 -27.65
CA ALA A 9 23.57 -18.79 -27.74
C ALA A 9 23.07 -18.22 -26.40
N LEU A 10 22.81 -16.91 -26.37
CA LEU A 10 22.13 -16.25 -25.25
C LEU A 10 20.64 -16.61 -25.32
N ALA A 11 20.19 -17.52 -24.47
CA ALA A 11 18.77 -17.79 -24.31
C ALA A 11 18.12 -16.62 -23.56
N LEU A 12 17.42 -15.73 -24.30
CA LEU A 12 16.48 -14.79 -23.70
C LEU A 12 15.30 -15.60 -23.15
N ALA A 13 15.22 -15.73 -21.83
CA ALA A 13 13.98 -16.10 -21.18
C ALA A 13 12.95 -14.98 -21.42
N PRO A 14 11.70 -15.29 -21.80
CA PRO A 14 10.66 -14.29 -21.88
C PRO A 14 10.40 -13.76 -20.47
N ALA A 15 10.79 -12.51 -20.21
CA ALA A 15 10.25 -11.77 -19.09
C ALA A 15 8.73 -11.67 -19.31
N CYS A 16 7.94 -12.23 -18.39
CA CYS A 16 6.49 -12.07 -18.39
C CYS A 16 6.12 -10.63 -18.00
N THR A 17 6.39 -9.66 -18.87
CA THR A 17 5.84 -8.32 -18.78
C THR A 17 4.37 -8.39 -19.20
N ARG A 18 3.45 -8.48 -18.23
CA ARG A 18 2.03 -8.26 -18.54
C ARG A 18 1.83 -6.78 -18.90
N PRO A 19 1.24 -6.46 -20.06
CA PRO A 19 0.97 -5.08 -20.42
C PRO A 19 0.01 -4.44 -19.40
N LEU A 20 0.22 -3.17 -19.10
CA LEU A 20 -0.56 -2.36 -18.15
C LEU A 20 -2.06 -2.25 -18.50
N ASP A 21 -2.49 -2.80 -19.63
CA ASP A 21 -3.77 -2.55 -20.27
C ASP A 21 -4.77 -3.71 -20.18
N GLU A 22 -4.47 -4.80 -19.47
CA GLU A 22 -5.44 -5.89 -19.34
C GLU A 22 -6.48 -5.60 -18.22
N PRO A 23 -7.79 -5.59 -18.52
CA PRO A 23 -8.82 -5.48 -17.51
C PRO A 23 -8.79 -6.69 -16.58
N ILE A 24 -8.70 -6.45 -15.28
CA ILE A 24 -8.80 -7.51 -14.27
C ILE A 24 -10.24 -8.00 -14.26
N THR A 25 -10.50 -9.10 -14.97
CA THR A 25 -11.74 -9.87 -14.80
C THR A 25 -11.68 -10.63 -13.47
N PRO A 26 -12.78 -10.74 -12.73
CA PRO A 26 -12.84 -11.57 -11.52
C PRO A 26 -12.48 -13.01 -11.89
N VAL A 27 -11.53 -13.60 -11.16
CA VAL A 27 -11.16 -15.00 -11.35
C VAL A 27 -12.33 -15.86 -10.87
N ASP A 28 -13.01 -16.51 -11.83
CA ASP A 28 -14.02 -17.52 -11.56
C ASP A 28 -13.34 -18.75 -10.93
N ASN A 29 -13.67 -19.06 -9.68
CA ASN A 29 -13.22 -20.27 -8.99
C ASN A 29 -14.00 -21.48 -9.54
N GLY A 30 -13.68 -21.88 -10.77
CA GLY A 30 -14.18 -23.06 -11.44
C GLY A 30 -13.47 -24.32 -10.95
N LYS A 31 -14.25 -25.20 -10.32
CA LYS A 31 -13.95 -26.60 -9.97
C LYS A 31 -13.15 -27.32 -11.07
N ASP A 32 -11.98 -27.84 -10.72
CA ASP A 32 -11.48 -29.12 -11.24
C ASP A 32 -10.55 -29.77 -10.22
N ALA A 33 -11.12 -30.65 -9.41
CA ALA A 33 -10.40 -31.52 -8.50
C ALA A 33 -9.89 -32.74 -9.28
N ARG A 34 -8.57 -32.88 -9.39
CA ARG A 34 -7.92 -34.18 -9.63
C ARG A 34 -6.97 -34.47 -8.49
N THR A 35 -7.30 -35.51 -7.74
CA THR A 35 -6.49 -36.07 -6.64
C THR A 35 -5.40 -36.97 -7.20
N PRO A 36 -4.14 -36.80 -6.76
CA PRO A 36 -3.18 -37.90 -6.68
C PRO A 36 -2.89 -38.32 -5.22
N PRO A 37 -2.41 -39.57 -5.00
CA PRO A 37 -2.42 -40.22 -3.69
C PRO A 37 -1.21 -39.85 -2.82
N ALA A 38 -1.43 -39.90 -1.50
CA ALA A 38 -0.42 -39.91 -0.43
C ALA A 38 0.21 -41.34 -0.33
N PRO A 39 1.39 -41.58 0.31
CA PRO A 39 1.82 -40.93 1.57
C PRO A 39 3.34 -40.72 1.80
N ALA A 40 3.68 -39.91 2.81
CA ALA A 40 4.50 -40.27 3.99
C ALA A 40 5.29 -39.07 4.58
N ASN A 41 5.12 -38.87 5.90
CA ASN A 41 5.95 -38.12 6.84
C ASN A 41 6.44 -36.73 6.43
N ALA A 42 5.65 -35.71 6.78
CA ALA A 42 6.14 -34.35 6.97
C ALA A 42 5.89 -33.92 8.42
N SER A 43 6.98 -33.52 9.07
CA SER A 43 7.04 -32.76 10.32
C SER A 43 5.88 -31.78 10.44
N ALA A 44 5.27 -31.68 11.63
CA ALA A 44 4.13 -30.82 11.92
C ALA A 44 4.41 -29.38 11.43
N ALA A 45 3.80 -29.03 10.30
CA ALA A 45 3.69 -27.65 9.86
C ALA A 45 2.91 -26.87 10.93
N PRO A 46 3.25 -25.60 11.21
CA PRO A 46 2.42 -24.78 12.07
C PRO A 46 1.00 -24.79 11.49
N ALA A 47 0.00 -25.01 12.34
CA ALA A 47 -1.40 -24.89 11.95
C ALA A 47 -1.60 -23.55 11.21
N PRO A 48 -2.44 -23.49 10.17
CA PRO A 48 -2.74 -22.23 9.51
C PRO A 48 -3.22 -21.27 10.58
N SER A 49 -2.41 -20.26 10.87
CA SER A 49 -2.86 -19.14 11.68
C SER A 49 -4.04 -18.58 10.93
N THR A 50 -5.25 -18.69 11.48
CA THR A 50 -6.35 -17.86 11.01
C THR A 50 -5.79 -16.44 11.04
N GLU A 51 -5.61 -15.83 9.87
CA GLU A 51 -4.91 -14.55 9.71
C GLU A 51 -5.70 -13.37 10.33
N LEU A 52 -6.67 -13.71 11.18
CA LEU A 52 -7.60 -12.87 11.91
C LEU A 52 -7.50 -13.22 13.40
N ASP A 53 -6.51 -12.65 14.08
CA ASP A 53 -6.37 -12.74 15.52
C ASP A 53 -7.41 -11.82 16.21
N PRO A 54 -8.38 -12.39 16.95
CA PRO A 54 -9.50 -11.63 17.49
C PRO A 54 -9.09 -10.56 18.49
N ARG A 55 -7.88 -10.66 19.08
CA ARG A 55 -7.37 -9.68 20.03
C ARG A 55 -7.09 -8.33 19.39
N PHE A 56 -6.76 -8.32 18.10
CA PHE A 56 -6.39 -7.11 17.37
C PHE A 56 -7.52 -6.54 16.51
N VAL A 57 -8.58 -7.32 16.25
CA VAL A 57 -9.75 -6.87 15.48
C VAL A 57 -10.36 -5.56 16.02
N PRO A 58 -10.60 -5.38 17.33
CA PRO A 58 -11.21 -4.15 17.85
C PRO A 58 -10.36 -2.90 17.61
N VAL A 59 -9.03 -2.99 17.76
CA VAL A 59 -8.14 -1.83 17.55
C VAL A 59 -8.00 -1.49 16.06
N ILE A 60 -8.01 -2.49 15.18
CA ILE A 60 -8.01 -2.27 13.72
C ILE A 60 -9.33 -1.62 13.27
N ALA A 61 -10.47 -2.12 13.75
CA ALA A 61 -11.78 -1.54 13.46
C ALA A 61 -11.89 -0.08 13.97
N ALA A 62 -11.40 0.18 15.19
CA ALA A 62 -11.34 1.53 15.74
C ALA A 62 -10.43 2.46 14.91
N ALA A 63 -9.26 1.99 14.50
CA ALA A 63 -8.37 2.74 13.63
C ALA A 63 -9.05 3.09 12.29
N TYR A 64 -9.74 2.15 11.65
CA TYR A 64 -10.47 2.40 10.41
C TYR A 64 -11.64 3.38 10.58
N ARG A 65 -12.30 3.38 11.74
CA ARG A 65 -13.35 4.38 12.02
C ARG A 65 -12.78 5.79 12.16
N ASP A 66 -11.61 5.93 12.78
CA ASP A 66 -11.14 7.23 13.29
C ASP A 66 -10.03 7.89 12.44
N TYR A 67 -9.39 7.16 11.51
CA TYR A 67 -8.14 7.61 10.85
C TYR A 67 -8.24 8.94 10.10
N LYS A 68 -9.41 9.26 9.53
CA LYS A 68 -9.59 10.51 8.77
C LYS A 68 -9.40 11.75 9.64
N ALA A 69 -9.69 11.65 10.94
CA ALA A 69 -9.46 12.74 11.88
C ALA A 69 -7.97 13.03 12.07
N TRP A 70 -7.08 12.06 11.86
CA TRP A 70 -5.63 12.24 11.97
C TRP A 70 -5.10 13.11 10.82
N GLY A 71 -5.67 12.98 9.62
CA GLY A 71 -5.21 13.69 8.42
C GLY A 71 -4.16 12.89 7.64
N ARG A 72 -4.02 13.23 6.36
CA ARG A 72 -3.08 12.56 5.47
C ARG A 72 -1.66 13.03 5.77
N VAL A 73 -0.69 12.15 5.65
CA VAL A 73 0.72 12.48 5.95
C VAL A 73 1.29 13.51 4.95
N ASP A 74 0.74 13.57 3.74
CA ASP A 74 1.19 14.45 2.66
C ASP A 74 0.42 15.78 2.56
N ASP A 75 -0.52 16.06 3.47
CA ASP A 75 -1.29 17.30 3.46
C ASP A 75 -0.54 18.42 4.19
N GLU A 76 0.03 19.35 3.43
CA GLU A 76 0.78 20.47 4.01
C GLU A 76 -0.12 21.45 4.77
N LEU A 77 -1.42 21.54 4.46
CA LEU A 77 -2.34 22.45 5.14
C LEU A 77 -2.42 22.13 6.64
N ARG A 78 -2.33 20.84 7.00
CA ARG A 78 -2.31 20.38 8.39
C ARG A 78 -0.99 20.65 9.10
N TRP A 79 0.13 20.68 8.37
CA TRP A 79 1.48 20.68 8.95
C TRP A 79 2.11 22.07 8.96
N ALA A 80 1.76 22.90 7.98
CA ALA A 80 2.42 24.16 7.68
C ALA A 80 1.47 25.36 7.52
N PRO A 81 0.45 25.56 8.39
CA PRO A 81 -0.48 26.69 8.25
C PRO A 81 0.19 28.07 8.40
N TRP A 82 1.45 28.13 8.85
CA TRP A 82 2.18 29.37 9.14
C TRP A 82 3.19 29.79 8.05
N LEU A 83 3.35 29.05 6.94
CA LEU A 83 4.44 29.27 5.98
C LEU A 83 4.22 30.38 4.92
N CYS A 84 3.20 31.24 5.05
CA CYS A 84 2.87 32.35 4.12
C CYS A 84 2.82 31.99 2.62
N ARG A 85 2.88 30.70 2.28
CA ARG A 85 2.71 30.07 0.96
C ARG A 85 1.39 29.30 1.00
N MET A 86 0.72 29.21 -0.15
CA MET A 86 -0.44 28.32 -0.29
C MET A 86 0.02 26.87 -0.04
N PRO A 87 -0.54 26.17 0.96
CA PRO A 87 -0.13 24.81 1.28
C PRO A 87 -0.52 23.85 0.15
N GLU A 88 0.32 22.85 -0.12
CA GLU A 88 0.00 21.80 -1.11
C GLU A 88 -1.00 20.77 -0.55
N PRO A 89 -1.95 20.29 -1.38
CA PRO A 89 -2.87 19.24 -0.99
C PRO A 89 -2.18 17.88 -0.84
N GLY A 90 -2.72 17.04 0.03
CA GLY A 90 -2.37 15.61 0.05
C GLY A 90 -2.74 14.97 -1.30
N ARG A 91 -1.95 14.01 -1.78
CA ARG A 91 -2.08 13.43 -3.13
C ARG A 91 -2.23 11.92 -3.09
N ALA A 92 -3.05 11.39 -3.99
CA ALA A 92 -3.05 9.94 -4.23
C ALA A 92 -1.68 9.49 -4.75
N ARG A 93 -1.14 8.40 -4.19
CA ARG A 93 0.14 7.79 -4.60
C ARG A 93 -0.11 6.44 -5.27
N MET A 94 0.63 6.13 -6.33
CA MET A 94 0.63 4.77 -6.90
C MET A 94 1.48 3.85 -6.03
N SER A 95 0.93 2.69 -5.69
CA SER A 95 1.66 1.62 -4.99
C SER A 95 2.83 1.12 -5.83
N GLY A 96 4.03 1.06 -5.26
CA GLY A 96 5.22 0.50 -5.90
C GLY A 96 5.30 -1.02 -5.87
N ALA A 97 4.31 -1.70 -5.28
CA ALA A 97 4.23 -3.16 -5.36
C ALA A 97 3.90 -3.58 -6.80
N GLU A 98 4.71 -4.47 -7.36
CA GLU A 98 4.51 -5.00 -8.72
C GLU A 98 3.40 -6.07 -8.74
N ASP A 99 3.33 -6.88 -7.68
CA ASP A 99 2.39 -8.00 -7.53
C ASP A 99 1.66 -8.00 -6.17
N GLY A 100 0.66 -8.86 -6.06
CA GLY A 100 -0.14 -9.08 -4.85
C GLY A 100 -1.27 -8.07 -4.65
N ASP A 101 -2.00 -8.19 -3.53
CA ASP A 101 -3.20 -7.39 -3.27
C ASP A 101 -2.94 -5.89 -3.23
N HIS A 102 -1.70 -5.44 -3.11
CA HIS A 102 -1.36 -4.02 -3.07
C HIS A 102 -0.95 -3.44 -4.42
N ALA A 103 -0.75 -4.27 -5.45
CA ALA A 103 -0.23 -3.82 -6.74
C ALA A 103 -1.19 -2.85 -7.43
N ARG A 104 -0.60 -1.83 -8.06
CA ARG A 104 -1.32 -0.88 -8.95
C ARG A 104 -2.50 -0.14 -8.30
N LYS A 105 -2.57 -0.06 -6.96
CA LYS A 105 -3.58 0.75 -6.26
C LYS A 105 -3.10 2.19 -6.08
N LEU A 106 -4.04 3.12 -6.13
CA LEU A 106 -3.81 4.46 -5.61
C LEU A 106 -4.04 4.46 -4.09
N TYR A 107 -3.25 5.20 -3.33
CA TYR A 107 -3.38 5.22 -1.87
C TYR A 107 -3.04 6.56 -1.26
N SER A 108 -3.55 6.76 -0.05
CA SER A 108 -3.07 7.77 0.90
C SER A 108 -2.72 7.10 2.21
N VAL A 109 -1.81 7.72 2.96
CA VAL A 109 -1.40 7.26 4.28
C VAL A 109 -1.87 8.26 5.32
N PHE A 110 -2.40 7.75 6.42
CA PHE A 110 -2.81 8.49 7.61
C PHE A 110 -2.05 7.92 8.80
N VAL A 111 -1.62 8.79 9.70
CA VAL A 111 -0.78 8.38 10.83
C VAL A 111 -1.28 9.06 12.09
N LYS A 112 -1.40 8.29 13.17
CA LYS A 112 -1.86 8.80 14.46
C LYS A 112 -0.84 9.76 15.09
N GLU A 113 0.42 9.33 15.24
CA GLU A 113 1.52 10.16 15.77
C GLU A 113 2.36 10.75 14.63
N GLN A 114 1.85 11.80 13.99
CA GLN A 114 2.43 12.38 12.77
C GLN A 114 3.87 12.86 12.91
N LYS A 115 4.20 13.47 14.05
CA LYS A 115 5.55 14.01 14.32
C LYS A 115 6.64 12.93 14.33
N THR A 116 6.25 11.68 14.48
CA THR A 116 7.16 10.53 14.54
C THR A 116 7.18 9.72 13.25
N TYR A 117 6.40 10.13 12.24
CA TYR A 117 6.38 9.46 10.95
C TYR A 117 7.65 9.81 10.16
N PRO A 118 8.39 8.81 9.65
CA PRO A 118 9.72 9.05 9.11
C PRO A 118 9.65 9.67 7.70
N LEU A 119 10.49 10.68 7.48
CA LEU A 119 10.82 11.18 6.14
C LEU A 119 12.01 10.38 5.59
N THR A 120 11.95 9.98 4.32
CA THR A 120 12.96 9.09 3.69
C THR A 120 14.36 9.71 3.63
N GLN A 121 14.47 11.02 3.84
CA GLN A 121 15.71 11.79 3.81
C GLN A 121 16.49 11.78 5.15
N ALA A 122 15.93 11.22 6.23
CA ALA A 122 16.64 11.13 7.51
C ALA A 122 17.90 10.26 7.40
N ALA A 123 19.00 10.70 8.02
CA ALA A 123 20.30 10.02 7.98
C ALA A 123 20.27 8.64 8.64
N ALA A 124 19.53 8.49 9.74
CA ALA A 124 19.31 7.23 10.44
C ALA A 124 17.81 6.94 10.58
N PRO A 125 17.38 5.66 10.52
CA PRO A 125 16.01 5.30 10.83
C PRO A 125 15.71 5.54 12.31
N GLU A 126 14.67 6.33 12.60
CA GLU A 126 14.15 6.47 13.96
C GLU A 126 13.12 5.38 14.28
N PRO A 127 13.18 4.75 15.47
CA PRO A 127 12.18 3.78 15.90
C PRO A 127 10.77 4.37 15.94
N GLN A 128 9.76 3.57 15.62
CA GLN A 128 8.36 3.99 15.71
C GLN A 128 7.83 3.80 17.14
N PRO A 129 7.10 4.78 17.71
CA PRO A 129 6.65 4.68 19.09
C PRO A 129 5.57 3.61 19.26
N VAL A 130 5.54 2.94 20.42
CA VAL A 130 4.41 2.08 20.81
C VAL A 130 3.14 2.94 20.85
N GLY A 131 2.05 2.42 20.29
CA GLY A 131 0.79 3.14 20.12
C GLY A 131 0.65 3.86 18.78
N GLN A 132 1.70 3.88 17.95
CA GLN A 132 1.63 4.38 16.58
C GLN A 132 0.66 3.52 15.74
N ILE A 133 -0.18 4.19 14.94
CA ILE A 133 -1.11 3.54 14.02
C ILE A 133 -1.01 4.24 12.67
N LEU A 134 -0.89 3.42 11.63
CA LEU A 134 -0.88 3.83 10.24
C LEU A 134 -2.09 3.20 9.55
N VAL A 135 -2.80 4.00 8.77
CA VAL A 135 -3.85 3.53 7.88
C VAL A 135 -3.50 3.93 6.46
N LYS A 136 -3.31 2.94 5.59
CA LYS A 136 -3.19 3.11 4.15
C LYS A 136 -4.56 2.88 3.52
N GLU A 137 -5.24 3.98 3.22
CA GLU A 137 -6.51 3.99 2.49
C GLU A 137 -6.19 3.78 1.00
N SER A 138 -6.80 2.76 0.39
CA SER A 138 -6.47 2.38 -0.99
C SER A 138 -7.69 2.48 -1.90
N TYR A 139 -7.47 2.84 -3.16
CA TYR A 139 -8.47 3.07 -4.19
C TYR A 139 -8.11 2.30 -5.46
N TYR A 140 -9.13 1.93 -6.22
CA TYR A 140 -8.91 1.44 -7.57
C TYR A 140 -8.50 2.60 -8.48
N PRO A 141 -7.46 2.43 -9.31
CA PRO A 141 -7.12 3.42 -10.31
C PRO A 141 -8.15 3.41 -11.44
N GLU A 142 -8.60 4.59 -11.83
CA GLU A 142 -9.36 4.80 -13.07
C GLU A 142 -8.50 5.62 -14.02
N LEU A 143 -8.23 5.11 -15.22
CA LEU A 143 -7.48 5.86 -16.23
C LEU A 143 -8.33 7.03 -16.70
N VAL A 144 -7.76 8.23 -16.67
CA VAL A 144 -8.42 9.42 -17.22
C VAL A 144 -8.13 9.48 -18.71
N ASP A 145 -9.18 9.34 -19.53
CA ASP A 145 -9.04 9.45 -20.99
C ASP A 145 -8.50 10.83 -21.39
N LYS A 146 -7.58 10.84 -22.36
CA LYS A 146 -6.92 12.05 -22.90
C LYS A 146 -7.91 13.10 -23.45
N ALA A 147 -9.19 12.75 -23.60
CA ALA A 147 -10.23 13.60 -24.20
C ALA A 147 -10.81 14.67 -23.27
N ASN A 148 -10.57 14.60 -21.94
CA ASN A 148 -10.89 15.72 -21.04
C ASN A 148 -9.63 16.58 -20.87
N PRO A 149 -9.59 17.81 -21.41
CA PRO A 149 -8.40 18.65 -21.40
C PRO A 149 -8.01 19.05 -19.96
N PRO A 150 -6.75 19.49 -19.74
CA PRO A 150 -6.23 19.87 -18.42
C PRO A 150 -7.05 20.93 -17.67
N GLU A 151 -7.89 21.71 -18.35
CA GLU A 151 -8.76 22.73 -17.75
C GLU A 151 -9.85 22.13 -16.84
N ASP A 152 -10.34 20.91 -17.14
CA ASP A 152 -11.31 20.22 -16.28
C ASP A 152 -10.66 19.57 -15.05
N LEU A 153 -9.39 19.15 -15.15
CA LEU A 153 -8.66 18.61 -13.99
C LEU A 153 -8.42 19.69 -12.93
N ALA A 154 -8.11 20.92 -13.33
CA ALA A 154 -7.94 22.04 -12.41
C ALA A 154 -9.25 22.38 -11.67
N HIS A 155 -10.38 22.40 -12.38
CA HIS A 155 -11.71 22.61 -11.76
C HIS A 155 -12.13 21.45 -10.84
N LEU A 156 -11.85 20.20 -11.22
CA LEU A 156 -12.12 19.02 -10.37
C LEU A 156 -11.20 18.99 -9.14
N GLN A 157 -9.95 19.42 -9.29
CA GLN A 157 -9.03 19.61 -8.17
C GLN A 157 -9.54 20.70 -7.23
N GLU A 158 -9.94 21.87 -7.73
CA GLU A 158 -10.45 22.98 -6.93
C GLU A 158 -11.69 22.60 -6.12
N LYS A 159 -12.62 21.84 -6.71
CA LYS A 159 -13.81 21.35 -5.99
C LYS A 159 -13.47 20.35 -4.88
N THR A 160 -12.52 19.44 -5.12
CA THR A 160 -12.11 18.42 -4.13
C THR A 160 -11.27 19.02 -3.00
N MET A 161 -10.51 20.09 -3.29
CA MET A 161 -9.71 20.80 -2.29
C MET A 161 -10.56 21.56 -1.26
N LYS A 162 -11.81 21.93 -1.57
CA LYS A 162 -12.69 22.66 -0.65
C LYS A 162 -13.23 21.81 0.52
N GLU A 163 -13.24 20.48 0.41
CA GLU A 163 -13.86 19.60 1.42
C GLU A 163 -12.84 18.75 2.22
N ASP A 164 -11.71 18.34 1.60
CA ASP A 164 -10.70 17.42 2.18
C ASP A 164 -9.24 17.92 1.95
N HIS A 165 -9.01 18.97 1.15
CA HIS A 165 -7.65 19.36 0.70
C HIS A 165 -6.85 18.18 0.10
N PHE A 166 -7.56 17.30 -0.61
CA PHE A 166 -7.02 16.08 -1.22
C PHE A 166 -7.11 16.13 -2.75
N ASN A 167 -6.00 15.81 -3.40
CA ASN A 167 -5.89 15.64 -4.85
C ASN A 167 -5.95 14.15 -5.21
N PRO A 168 -7.07 13.67 -5.79
CA PRO A 168 -7.27 12.26 -6.07
C PRO A 168 -6.50 11.76 -7.30
N TYR A 169 -5.70 12.60 -7.97
CA TYR A 169 -5.04 12.25 -9.21
C TYR A 169 -3.55 11.94 -9.02
N ALA A 170 -3.10 10.88 -9.66
CA ALA A 170 -1.69 10.49 -9.75
C ALA A 170 -1.27 10.37 -11.21
N ARG A 171 -0.08 10.88 -11.55
CA ARG A 171 0.56 10.67 -12.86
C ARG A 171 1.58 9.54 -12.75
N VAL A 172 1.61 8.67 -13.76
CA VAL A 172 2.61 7.59 -13.90
C VAL A 172 3.01 7.55 -15.37
N GLY A 173 4.21 8.05 -15.69
CA GLY A 173 4.62 8.26 -17.08
C GLY A 173 3.70 9.25 -17.81
N ASP A 174 3.20 8.88 -19.00
CA ASP A 174 2.30 9.72 -19.80
C ASP A 174 0.81 9.60 -19.40
N ARG A 175 0.51 8.78 -18.38
CA ARG A 175 -0.87 8.46 -17.96
C ARG A 175 -1.25 9.16 -16.67
N VAL A 176 -2.52 9.53 -16.56
CA VAL A 176 -3.12 10.09 -15.36
C VAL A 176 -4.21 9.15 -14.87
N TYR A 177 -4.14 8.81 -13.59
CA TYR A 177 -5.12 7.97 -12.91
C TYR A 177 -5.85 8.77 -11.85
N ARG A 178 -7.15 8.54 -11.71
CA ARG A 178 -7.99 9.05 -10.63
C ARG A 178 -8.21 7.96 -9.58
N ALA A 179 -8.10 8.31 -8.31
CA ALA A 179 -8.58 7.50 -7.20
C ALA A 179 -10.10 7.43 -7.27
N SER A 180 -10.64 6.28 -7.68
CA SER A 180 -12.07 6.08 -7.94
C SER A 180 -12.76 5.51 -6.69
N ARG A 181 -13.21 4.25 -6.75
CA ARG A 181 -13.87 3.57 -5.63
C ARG A 181 -12.87 3.10 -4.58
N LEU A 182 -13.27 3.20 -3.30
CA LEU A 182 -12.50 2.69 -2.17
C LEU A 182 -12.29 1.17 -2.32
N ALA A 183 -11.05 0.73 -2.26
CA ALA A 183 -10.66 -0.67 -2.30
C ALA A 183 -10.57 -1.30 -0.91
N GLY A 184 -10.51 -0.48 0.14
CA GLY A 184 -10.35 -0.88 1.52
C GLY A 184 -9.19 -0.15 2.17
N ALA A 185 -8.83 -0.58 3.36
CA ALA A 185 -7.71 -0.04 4.11
C ALA A 185 -6.77 -1.12 4.62
N TYR A 186 -5.51 -0.76 4.73
CA TYR A 186 -4.49 -1.55 5.39
C TYR A 186 -4.07 -0.83 6.65
N VAL A 187 -4.13 -1.52 7.78
CA VAL A 187 -3.80 -0.96 9.09
C VAL A 187 -2.51 -1.60 9.58
N VAL A 188 -1.56 -0.78 10.02
CA VAL A 188 -0.32 -1.22 10.65
C VAL A 188 -0.20 -0.49 11.97
N LEU A 189 -0.07 -1.21 13.08
CA LEU A 189 0.10 -0.58 14.39
C LEU A 189 1.26 -1.18 15.19
N LYS A 190 1.88 -0.33 16.02
CA LYS A 190 2.96 -0.71 16.92
C LYS A 190 2.41 -0.96 18.32
N VAL A 191 2.67 -2.16 18.83
CA VAL A 191 2.45 -2.54 20.24
C VAL A 191 3.79 -2.90 20.90
N ALA A 192 3.74 -3.25 22.18
CA ALA A 192 4.92 -3.70 22.91
C ALA A 192 5.60 -4.89 22.18
N PRO A 193 6.93 -4.90 22.01
CA PRO A 193 7.64 -5.91 21.22
C PRO A 193 7.38 -7.37 21.61
N GLY A 194 7.13 -7.64 22.90
CA GLY A 194 6.84 -8.97 23.43
C GLY A 194 5.38 -9.42 23.31
N THR A 195 4.51 -8.63 22.66
CA THR A 195 3.08 -8.96 22.56
C THR A 195 2.90 -10.23 21.72
N PRO A 196 2.25 -11.30 22.25
CA PRO A 196 2.07 -12.54 21.49
C PRO A 196 1.20 -12.33 20.24
N GLY A 197 1.53 -13.02 19.14
CA GLY A 197 0.78 -12.90 17.87
C GLY A 197 1.12 -11.67 17.05
N THR A 198 2.30 -11.07 17.29
CA THR A 198 2.81 -9.90 16.55
C THR A 198 4.13 -10.20 15.87
N ASP A 199 4.50 -9.40 14.87
CA ASP A 199 5.82 -9.40 14.27
C ASP A 199 6.72 -8.39 15.02
N ALA A 200 7.43 -8.83 16.05
CA ALA A 200 8.26 -7.96 16.89
C ALA A 200 7.50 -6.71 17.43
N GLY A 201 6.24 -6.89 17.84
CA GLY A 201 5.35 -5.83 18.27
C GLY A 201 4.71 -5.04 17.13
N TRP A 202 4.72 -5.54 15.91
CA TRP A 202 3.94 -5.01 14.79
C TRP A 202 2.72 -5.89 14.50
N VAL A 203 1.57 -5.25 14.32
CA VAL A 203 0.31 -5.88 13.98
C VAL A 203 -0.15 -5.30 12.64
N TYR A 204 -0.59 -6.19 11.76
CA TYR A 204 -1.11 -5.85 10.45
C TYR A 204 -2.60 -6.19 10.41
N GLY A 205 -3.35 -5.48 9.57
CA GLY A 205 -4.73 -5.81 9.28
C GLY A 205 -5.22 -5.26 7.96
N THR A 206 -6.24 -5.92 7.43
CA THR A 206 -6.96 -5.51 6.23
C THR A 206 -8.40 -5.23 6.60
N VAL A 207 -8.97 -4.17 6.02
CA VAL A 207 -10.34 -3.75 6.25
C VAL A 207 -11.04 -3.51 4.91
N THR A 208 -12.21 -4.09 4.73
CA THR A 208 -13.02 -3.86 3.53
C THR A 208 -13.55 -2.43 3.49
N PRO A 209 -14.03 -1.93 2.33
CA PRO A 209 -14.69 -0.62 2.27
C PRO A 209 -15.85 -0.47 3.26
N ALA A 210 -16.56 -1.56 3.58
CA ALA A 210 -17.67 -1.59 4.52
C ALA A 210 -17.23 -1.56 6.00
N GLY A 211 -15.93 -1.66 6.28
CA GLY A 211 -15.39 -1.66 7.65
C GLY A 211 -15.22 -3.04 8.28
N GLU A 212 -15.40 -4.12 7.52
CA GLU A 212 -15.14 -5.48 8.00
C GLU A 212 -13.63 -5.74 8.07
N VAL A 213 -13.15 -6.22 9.21
CA VAL A 213 -11.74 -6.63 9.38
C VAL A 213 -11.55 -8.04 8.82
N THR A 214 -10.79 -8.15 7.74
CA THR A 214 -10.53 -9.41 7.03
C THR A 214 -9.21 -10.07 7.43
N SER A 215 -8.31 -9.32 8.06
CA SER A 215 -7.10 -9.87 8.70
C SER A 215 -6.66 -9.01 9.87
N ALA A 216 -5.99 -9.63 10.84
CA ALA A 216 -5.50 -9.01 12.06
C ALA A 216 -4.35 -9.85 12.68
N GLY A 217 -3.24 -9.21 13.06
CA GLY A 217 -2.11 -9.87 13.73
C GLY A 217 -0.89 -10.02 12.82
N ARG A 218 -0.31 -11.22 12.77
CA ARG A 218 0.76 -11.56 11.83
C ARG A 218 0.15 -11.96 10.49
N VAL A 219 0.11 -11.01 9.57
CA VAL A 219 -0.44 -11.19 8.22
C VAL A 219 0.72 -11.42 7.26
N ALA A 220 0.84 -12.64 6.72
CA ALA A 220 2.01 -13.08 5.97
C ALA A 220 2.24 -12.25 4.70
N SER A 221 1.16 -11.93 3.99
CA SER A 221 1.20 -11.07 2.79
C SER A 221 1.72 -9.66 3.11
N CYS A 222 1.34 -9.10 4.25
CA CYS A 222 1.85 -7.80 4.71
C CYS A 222 3.32 -7.90 5.14
N MET A 223 3.66 -8.90 5.94
CA MET A 223 5.03 -9.11 6.43
C MET A 223 6.02 -9.25 5.28
N GLY A 224 5.64 -9.87 4.16
CA GLY A 224 6.51 -10.10 2.99
C GLY A 224 7.23 -8.86 2.47
N CYS A 225 6.63 -7.67 2.57
CA CYS A 225 7.29 -6.41 2.21
C CYS A 225 7.68 -5.57 3.43
N HIS A 226 6.88 -5.62 4.50
CA HIS A 226 7.08 -4.74 5.65
C HIS A 226 8.29 -5.11 6.49
N VAL A 227 8.69 -6.39 6.57
CA VAL A 227 9.87 -6.81 7.38
C VAL A 227 11.19 -6.19 6.94
N SER A 228 11.29 -5.84 5.65
CA SER A 228 12.47 -5.22 5.05
C SER A 228 12.36 -3.69 4.96
N ALA A 229 11.31 -3.08 5.51
CA ALA A 229 11.15 -1.63 5.43
C ALA A 229 12.24 -0.91 6.25
N ARG A 230 12.74 0.21 5.73
CA ARG A 230 13.86 0.95 6.31
C ARG A 230 13.58 1.44 7.74
N TYR A 231 12.36 1.88 8.01
CA TYR A 231 11.94 2.42 9.30
C TYR A 231 11.12 1.38 10.06
N GLU A 232 11.78 0.27 10.39
CA GLU A 232 11.21 -0.95 10.97
C GLU A 232 10.22 -1.68 10.06
N ARG A 233 8.92 -1.35 10.16
CA ARG A 233 7.85 -1.90 9.31
C ARG A 233 7.12 -0.79 8.56
N VAL A 234 7.74 0.39 8.45
CA VAL A 234 7.19 1.57 7.80
C VAL A 234 8.14 2.04 6.70
N PHE A 235 7.59 2.42 5.54
CA PHE A 235 8.38 2.85 4.39
C PHE A 235 8.79 4.33 4.44
N GLY A 236 8.08 5.15 5.21
CA GLY A 236 8.29 6.60 5.28
C GLY A 236 7.69 7.34 4.10
N LEU A 237 7.86 8.67 4.08
CA LEU A 237 7.46 9.52 2.95
C LEU A 237 8.70 10.18 2.33
N ASP A 238 8.75 10.18 1.01
CA ASP A 238 9.73 10.95 0.25
C ASP A 238 9.12 12.28 -0.19
N PRO A 239 9.50 13.40 0.44
CA PRO A 239 8.96 14.71 0.06
C PRO A 239 9.40 15.14 -1.35
N ALA A 240 10.48 14.57 -1.91
CA ALA A 240 10.91 14.88 -3.27
C ALA A 240 10.04 14.20 -4.34
N LYS A 241 9.40 13.07 -4.00
CA LYS A 241 8.45 12.38 -4.89
C LYS A 241 7.03 12.96 -4.83
N ASN A 242 6.90 14.24 -4.47
CA ASN A 242 5.63 14.96 -4.39
C ASN A 242 5.29 15.72 -5.68
N GLY A 243 6.10 15.60 -6.74
CA GLY A 243 5.76 16.10 -8.07
C GLY A 243 6.79 15.71 -9.13
N ASN A 244 6.32 15.16 -10.23
CA ASN A 244 7.06 14.89 -11.48
C ASN A 244 8.08 13.75 -11.50
N ASP A 245 7.64 12.51 -11.32
CA ASP A 245 8.22 11.38 -12.07
C ASP A 245 7.09 10.61 -12.78
#